data_AF-A0A3M5UNU3-F1
#
_entry.id   AF-A0A3M5UNU3-F1
#
_cell.length_a   1.000
_cell.length_b   1.000
_cell.length_c   1.000
_cell.angle_alpha   90.00
_cell.angle_beta   90.00
_cell.angle_gamma   90.00
#
_symmetry.space_group_name_H-M   'P 1'
#
loop_
_entity.id
_entity.type
_entity.pdbx_description
1 polymer ?
#
loop_
_entity_poly.entity_id
_entity_poly.type
_entity_poly.pdbx_seq_one_letter_code
_entity_poly.pdbx_strand_id
1 'polypeptide(L)'
;MAIDRGHPTLSAQADGLHPSVLQLIDMTVRAAHANGKWVGVCGELAADPLAVPVLVGLGVDELSVSARSIGEVKACVRELTLSSAQQLAQKALTAGSAAEVRALVEAV
;
A
#
# COMPACT_ATOMS: atom_id res chain seq x y z
N MET A 1 -1.01 -14.05 5.33
CA MET A 1 -2.11 -14.36 6.27
C MET A 1 -2.91 -15.50 5.70
N ALA A 2 -3.16 -16.56 6.46
CA ALA A 2 -3.97 -17.69 6.04
C ALA A 2 -5.43 -17.47 6.46
N ILE A 3 -6.01 -16.36 6.00
CA ILE A 3 -7.33 -15.88 6.42
C ILE A 3 -8.23 -15.78 5.20
N ASP A 4 -9.43 -16.35 5.29
CA ASP A 4 -10.47 -16.15 4.29
C ASP A 4 -11.11 -14.76 4.46
N ARG A 5 -11.04 -13.96 3.39
CA ARG A 5 -11.64 -12.61 3.33
C ARG A 5 -13.16 -12.59 3.50
N GLY A 6 -13.84 -13.71 3.26
CA GLY A 6 -15.27 -13.88 3.51
C GLY A 6 -15.61 -14.38 4.91
N HIS A 7 -14.61 -14.70 5.74
CA HIS A 7 -14.86 -15.29 7.06
C HIS A 7 -15.49 -14.26 8.01
N PRO A 8 -16.63 -14.57 8.65
CA PRO A 8 -17.45 -13.58 9.36
C PRO A 8 -16.74 -12.91 10.54
N THR A 9 -15.77 -13.58 11.16
CA THR A 9 -15.07 -13.08 12.35
C THR A 9 -13.58 -12.80 12.16
N LEU A 10 -12.98 -13.29 11.07
CA LEU A 10 -11.53 -13.21 10.86
C LEU A 10 -11.15 -12.25 9.73
N SER A 11 -12.08 -11.92 8.83
CA SER A 11 -11.83 -11.04 7.67
C SER A 11 -11.28 -9.68 8.07
N ALA A 12 -11.69 -9.13 9.22
CA ALA A 12 -11.18 -7.87 9.77
C ALA A 12 -9.67 -7.90 10.08
N GLN A 13 -9.07 -9.08 10.25
CA GLN A 13 -7.63 -9.23 10.48
C GLN A 13 -6.84 -9.31 9.17
N ALA A 14 -7.50 -9.50 8.02
CA ALA A 14 -6.88 -9.55 6.70
C ALA A 14 -6.60 -8.13 6.16
N ASP A 15 -5.69 -7.43 6.81
CA ASP A 15 -5.32 -6.05 6.46
C ASP A 15 -4.20 -6.02 5.42
N GLY A 16 -4.44 -5.34 4.29
CA GLY A 16 -3.44 -5.17 3.23
C GLY A 16 -2.25 -4.29 3.62
N LEU A 17 -2.37 -3.48 4.68
CA LEU A 17 -1.25 -2.70 5.25
C LEU A 17 -0.39 -3.51 6.23
N HIS A 18 -0.65 -4.80 6.42
CA HIS A 18 0.22 -5.62 7.24
C HIS A 18 1.66 -5.65 6.67
N PRO A 19 2.71 -5.47 7.52
CA PRO A 19 4.10 -5.40 7.06
C PRO A 19 4.53 -6.55 6.14
N SER A 20 4.12 -7.78 6.44
CA SER A 20 4.42 -8.94 5.58
C SER A 20 3.81 -8.85 4.18
N VAL A 21 2.65 -8.20 4.01
CA VAL A 21 2.06 -7.96 2.68
C VAL A 21 2.86 -6.88 1.96
N LEU A 22 3.20 -5.79 2.65
CA LEU A 22 4.00 -4.71 2.09
C LEU A 22 5.40 -5.17 1.66
N GLN A 23 6.03 -6.06 2.42
CA GLN A 23 7.30 -6.69 2.06
C GLN A 23 7.19 -7.52 0.77
N LEU A 24 6.09 -8.25 0.58
CA LEU A 24 5.86 -8.98 -0.68
C LEU A 24 5.65 -8.04 -1.87
N ILE A 25 4.96 -6.90 -1.65
CA ILE A 25 4.81 -5.86 -2.67
C ILE A 25 6.18 -5.25 -3.01
N ASP A 26 6.96 -4.83 -2.02
CA ASP A 26 8.31 -4.29 -2.18
C ASP A 26 9.23 -5.24 -2.96
N MET A 27 9.24 -6.52 -2.60
CA MET A 27 10.00 -7.55 -3.33
C MET A 27 9.55 -7.66 -4.79
N THR A 28 8.25 -7.60 -5.05
CA THR A 28 7.69 -7.68 -6.41
C THR A 28 8.08 -6.47 -7.24
N VAL A 29 7.95 -5.26 -6.68
CA VAL A 29 8.35 -4.00 -7.32
C VAL A 29 9.83 -4.02 -7.67
N ARG A 30 10.70 -4.31 -6.69
CA ARG A 30 12.15 -4.38 -6.91
C ARG A 30 12.52 -5.37 -8.00
N ALA A 31 11.92 -6.57 -8.00
CA ALA A 31 12.20 -7.60 -8.99
C ALA A 31 11.75 -7.18 -10.40
N ALA A 32 10.58 -6.54 -10.53
CA ALA A 32 10.08 -6.04 -11.79
C ALA A 32 10.96 -4.91 -12.34
N HIS A 33 11.27 -3.91 -11.51
CA HIS A 33 12.10 -2.76 -11.88
C HIS A 33 13.51 -3.19 -12.29
N ALA A 34 14.11 -4.17 -11.60
CA ALA A 34 15.41 -4.75 -11.98
C ALA A 34 15.41 -5.38 -13.38
N ASN A 35 14.24 -5.71 -13.93
CA ASN A 35 14.05 -6.26 -15.27
C ASN A 35 13.39 -5.26 -16.24
N GLY A 36 13.34 -3.96 -15.89
CA GLY A 36 12.70 -2.93 -16.70
C GLY A 36 11.19 -3.15 -16.92
N LYS A 37 10.54 -3.84 -15.97
CA LYS A 37 9.08 -4.03 -15.91
C LYS A 37 8.49 -3.12 -14.84
N TRP A 38 7.18 -2.89 -14.92
CA TRP A 38 6.42 -2.08 -13.97
C TRP A 38 5.47 -2.96 -13.15
N VAL A 39 4.98 -2.46 -12.03
CA VAL A 39 4.02 -3.14 -11.14
C VAL A 39 2.82 -2.26 -10.86
N GLY A 40 1.63 -2.78 -11.13
CA GLY A 40 0.37 -2.20 -10.70
C GLY A 40 -0.23 -2.92 -9.49
N VAL A 41 -1.02 -2.19 -8.71
CA VAL A 41 -1.84 -2.75 -7.63
C VAL A 41 -3.30 -2.44 -7.91
N CYS A 42 -4.15 -3.46 -7.77
CA CYS A 42 -5.59 -3.36 -7.95
C CYS A 42 -6.35 -3.80 -6.69
N GLY A 43 -7.66 -3.55 -6.68
CA GLY A 43 -8.54 -3.89 -5.57
C GLY A 43 -8.57 -2.81 -4.49
N GLU A 44 -9.21 -3.12 -3.36
CA GLU A 44 -9.50 -2.13 -2.31
C GLU A 44 -8.26 -1.46 -1.72
N LEU A 45 -7.11 -2.18 -1.66
CA LEU A 45 -5.87 -1.60 -1.14
C LEU A 45 -5.36 -0.42 -1.98
N ALA A 46 -5.56 -0.45 -3.30
CA ALA A 46 -5.17 0.66 -4.18
C ALA A 46 -6.03 1.92 -3.98
N ALA A 47 -7.22 1.77 -3.36
CA ALA A 47 -8.15 2.85 -3.07
C ALA A 47 -8.16 3.27 -1.60
N ASP A 48 -7.46 2.55 -0.70
CA ASP A 48 -7.33 2.92 0.72
C ASP A 48 -6.43 4.17 0.84
N PRO A 49 -6.95 5.33 1.32
CA PRO A 49 -6.18 6.55 1.45
C PRO A 49 -4.94 6.41 2.33
N LEU A 50 -4.95 5.50 3.31
CA LEU A 50 -3.80 5.23 4.17
C LEU A 50 -2.76 4.33 3.47
N ALA A 51 -3.17 3.56 2.46
CA ALA A 51 -2.26 2.70 1.71
C ALA A 51 -1.59 3.42 0.54
N VAL A 52 -2.27 4.37 -0.11
CA VAL A 52 -1.75 5.09 -1.27
C VAL A 52 -0.34 5.69 -1.04
N PRO A 53 -0.05 6.40 0.07
CA PRO A 53 1.28 6.94 0.32
C PRO A 53 2.36 5.86 0.46
N VAL A 54 2.01 4.73 1.09
CA VAL A 54 2.92 3.59 1.27
C VAL A 54 3.19 2.93 -0.07
N LEU A 55 2.16 2.65 -0.88
CA LEU A 55 2.30 2.01 -2.20
C LEU A 55 3.13 2.88 -3.16
N VAL A 56 2.88 4.19 -3.19
CA VAL A 56 3.69 5.14 -3.97
C VAL A 56 5.14 5.15 -3.47
N GLY A 57 5.35 5.16 -2.15
CA GLY A 57 6.69 5.10 -1.55
C GLY A 57 7.45 3.81 -1.82
N LEU A 58 6.75 2.69 -1.98
CA LEU A 58 7.33 1.40 -2.40
C LEU A 58 7.68 1.35 -3.88
N GLY A 59 7.24 2.33 -4.69
CA GLY A 59 7.49 2.37 -6.13
C GLY A 59 6.46 1.63 -6.96
N VAL A 60 5.23 1.44 -6.48
CA VAL A 60 4.12 0.96 -7.32
C VAL A 60 3.86 1.97 -8.42
N ASP A 61 3.84 1.51 -9.67
CA ASP A 61 3.75 2.36 -10.87
C ASP A 61 2.30 2.69 -11.26
N GLU A 62 1.35 1.84 -10.90
CA GLU A 62 -0.07 1.98 -11.26
C GLU A 62 -0.99 1.62 -10.08
N LEU A 63 -2.01 2.46 -9.84
CA LEU A 63 -3.11 2.19 -8.92
C LEU A 63 -4.40 2.02 -9.73
N SER A 64 -4.87 0.78 -9.85
CA SER A 64 -6.10 0.44 -10.57
C SER A 64 -7.28 0.42 -9.59
N VAL A 65 -8.10 1.47 -9.63
CA VAL A 65 -9.23 1.68 -8.72
C VAL A 65 -10.56 1.85 -9.45
N SER A 66 -11.66 1.72 -8.71
CA SER A 66 -12.99 1.98 -9.26
C SER A 66 -13.12 3.44 -9.75
N ALA A 67 -13.93 3.68 -10.78
CA ALA A 67 -14.07 5.02 -11.38
C ALA A 67 -14.43 6.12 -10.37
N ARG A 68 -15.25 5.79 -9.36
CA ARG A 68 -15.62 6.72 -8.28
C ARG A 68 -14.44 7.13 -7.40
N SER A 69 -13.44 6.26 -7.24
CA SER A 69 -12.27 6.47 -6.37
C SER A 69 -11.13 7.19 -7.09
N ILE A 70 -11.17 7.30 -8.43
CA ILE A 70 -10.09 7.93 -9.21
C ILE A 70 -9.82 9.37 -8.75
N GLY A 71 -10.88 10.16 -8.48
CA GLY A 71 -10.74 11.55 -8.06
C GLY A 71 -9.99 11.69 -6.73
N GLU A 72 -10.41 10.91 -5.72
CA GLU A 72 -9.84 10.92 -4.37
C GLU A 72 -8.39 10.40 -4.37
N VAL A 73 -8.13 9.27 -5.01
CA VAL A 73 -6.78 8.70 -5.11
C VAL A 73 -5.84 9.65 -5.85
N LYS A 74 -6.30 10.26 -6.95
CA LYS A 74 -5.51 11.25 -7.68
C LYS A 74 -5.21 12.50 -6.86
N ALA A 75 -6.15 12.97 -6.04
CA ALA A 75 -5.91 14.09 -5.14
C ALA A 75 -4.83 13.73 -4.11
N CYS A 76 -4.97 12.57 -3.44
CA CYS A 76 -3.99 12.06 -2.49
C CYS A 76 -2.59 11.98 -3.10
N VAL A 77 -2.43 11.33 -4.27
CA VAL A 77 -1.12 11.19 -4.94
C VAL A 77 -0.49 12.56 -5.26
N ARG A 78 -1.29 13.57 -5.61
CA ARG A 78 -0.79 14.91 -5.96
C ARG A 78 -0.29 15.71 -4.76
N GLU A 79 -0.69 15.36 -3.56
CA GLU A 79 -0.24 15.99 -2.32
C GLU A 79 1.05 15.35 -1.78
N LEU A 80 1.43 14.19 -2.31
CA LEU A 80 2.62 13.48 -1.87
C LEU A 80 3.90 14.10 -2.43
N THR A 81 4.89 14.21 -1.56
CA THR A 81 6.29 14.30 -1.97
C THR A 81 6.87 12.90 -2.02
N LEU A 82 7.44 12.49 -3.16
CA LEU A 82 7.93 11.12 -3.37
C LEU A 82 8.98 10.71 -2.31
N SER A 83 9.90 11.60 -1.95
CA SER A 83 10.91 11.30 -0.92
C SER A 83 10.29 11.03 0.45
N SER A 84 9.27 11.80 0.85
CA SER A 84 8.53 11.58 2.09
C SER A 84 7.76 10.26 2.08
N ALA A 85 7.12 9.93 0.94
CA ALA A 85 6.43 8.66 0.74
C ALA A 85 7.41 7.47 0.85
N GLN A 86 8.59 7.57 0.25
CA GLN A 86 9.65 6.54 0.35
C GLN A 86 10.12 6.34 1.80
N GLN A 87 10.31 7.44 2.55
CA GLN A 87 10.68 7.36 3.97
C GLN A 87 9.58 6.69 4.82
N LEU A 88 8.32 7.03 4.55
CA LEU A 88 7.16 6.41 5.20
C LEU A 88 7.09 4.91 4.89
N ALA A 89 7.23 4.54 3.62
CA ALA A 89 7.24 3.14 3.19
C ALA A 89 8.36 2.34 3.86
N GLN A 90 9.57 2.90 3.98
CA GLN A 90 10.69 2.24 4.66
C GLN A 90 10.41 1.97 6.15
N LYS A 91 9.71 2.90 6.84
CA LYS A 91 9.26 2.68 8.23
C LYS A 91 8.17 1.60 8.28
N ALA A 92 7.20 1.64 7.37
CA ALA A 92 6.10 0.67 7.30
C ALA A 92 6.59 -0.78 7.10
N LEU A 93 7.64 -0.99 6.28
CA LEU A 93 8.26 -2.30 6.07
C LEU A 93 8.88 -2.91 7.35
N THR A 94 9.19 -2.08 8.34
CA THR A 94 9.83 -2.49 9.61
C THR A 94 8.87 -2.49 10.81
N ALA A 95 7.61 -2.11 10.61
CA ALA A 95 6.60 -2.11 11.67
C ALA A 95 6.24 -3.53 12.11
N GLY A 96 5.70 -3.67 13.32
CA GLY A 96 5.28 -4.95 13.91
C GLY A 96 3.87 -5.38 13.54
N SER A 97 3.01 -4.47 13.07
CA SER A 97 1.60 -4.76 12.78
C SER A 97 0.99 -3.80 11.76
N ALA A 98 -0.17 -4.18 11.20
CA ALA A 98 -0.94 -3.29 10.32
C ALA A 98 -1.42 -2.02 11.05
N ALA A 99 -1.76 -2.13 12.34
CA ALA A 99 -2.16 -0.99 13.16
C ALA A 99 -1.02 0.04 13.31
N GLU A 100 0.21 -0.43 13.53
CA GLU A 100 1.39 0.44 13.56
C GLU A 100 1.64 1.11 12.21
N VAL A 101 1.48 0.39 11.10
CA VAL A 101 1.59 0.98 9.76
C VAL A 101 0.56 2.07 9.54
N ARG A 102 -0.71 1.83 9.89
CA ARG A 102 -1.78 2.85 9.76
C ARG A 102 -1.47 4.09 10.60
N ALA A 103 -1.04 3.90 11.85
CA ALA A 103 -0.66 5.00 12.73
C ALA A 103 0.52 5.83 12.20
N LEU A 104 1.49 5.19 11.51
CA LEU A 104 2.59 5.90 10.85
C LEU A 104 2.11 6.85 9.74
N VAL A 105 1.03 6.49 9.04
CA VAL A 105 0.48 7.29 7.93
C VAL A 105 -0.39 8.43 8.45
N GLU A 106 -1.19 8.18 9.48
CA GLU A 106 -2.05 9.21 10.10
C GLU A 106 -1.25 10.33 10.80
N ALA A 107 0.02 10.07 11.14
CA ALA A 107 0.90 11.04 11.80
C ALA A 107 1.62 12.00 10.82
N VAL A 108 1.37 11.88 9.51
CA VAL A 108 1.98 12.67 8.43
C VAL A 108 0.97 13.66 7.86
#